data_AF-A0A7G2RZ42-F1
#
_entry.id   AF-A0A7G2RZ42-F1
#
_cell.length_a   1.000
_cell.length_b   1.000
_cell.length_c   1.000
_cell.angle_alpha   90.00
_cell.angle_beta   90.00
_cell.angle_gamma   90.00
#
_symmetry.space_group_name_H-M   'P 1'
#
loop_
_entity.id
_entity.type
_entity.pdbx_description
1 polymer ?
#
loop_
_entity_poly.entity_id
_entity_poly.type
_entity_poly.pdbx_seq_one_letter_code
_entity_poly.pdbx_strand_id
1 'polypeptide(L)'
;MAVFGEINSFLDFCERVKRWFGKNKGPAINDNPAKRFFELFEAHGIHRNQIPRYVSQKLSLTDVQDEKSLLKKLDQKMIDDAADLFAVNREWLECASPDIYIAHDFYKRPKKFLAFIEEVLSKGSDLQGIIYTSATEESPQREDTFILLEEDFSIGEGQVLSRYHICNNWHFNYGKSRAYLTACVAAAWKKDVFLHGRKVPHEFITKYAEGQSLLGEDIRDHSPGQHWHPEDMALDPDKLLAGFREGHNKVSALETIIRVQSDDEQFTLNEMYSVLRGVPFSEKLKSLEQSAE
;
A
#
# COMPACT_ATOMS: atom_id res chain seq x y z
N MET A 1 4.69 26.78 2.54
CA MET A 1 4.19 27.17 1.20
C MET A 1 4.58 26.07 0.22
N ALA A 2 3.64 25.20 -0.15
CA ALA A 2 3.86 24.14 -1.13
C ALA A 2 2.57 23.99 -1.95
N VAL A 3 2.49 24.73 -3.07
CA VAL A 3 1.30 24.85 -3.94
C VAL A 3 1.42 23.93 -5.17
N PHE A 4 2.26 22.89 -5.13
CA PHE A 4 2.50 22.04 -6.31
C PHE A 4 2.10 20.56 -6.14
N GLY A 5 1.56 20.16 -4.98
CA GLY A 5 1.07 18.80 -4.73
C GLY A 5 -0.43 18.59 -5.00
N GLU A 6 -1.23 19.66 -4.98
CA GLU A 6 -2.70 19.56 -5.01
C GLU A 6 -3.30 19.31 -6.41
N ILE A 7 -2.56 19.59 -7.49
CA ILE A 7 -3.13 19.55 -8.85
C ILE A 7 -3.10 18.13 -9.45
N ASN A 8 -2.10 17.31 -9.11
CA ASN A 8 -1.98 15.96 -9.67
C ASN A 8 -2.78 14.91 -8.89
N SER A 9 -2.93 15.05 -7.57
CA SER A 9 -3.79 14.18 -6.75
C SER A 9 -5.27 14.35 -7.12
N PHE A 10 -5.69 15.58 -7.44
CA PHE A 10 -7.05 15.91 -7.84
C PHE A 10 -7.45 15.29 -9.19
N LEU A 11 -6.51 15.18 -10.15
CA LEU A 11 -6.77 14.61 -11.47
C LEU A 11 -6.87 13.07 -11.44
N ASP A 12 -5.98 12.40 -10.70
CA ASP A 12 -6.06 10.93 -10.49
C ASP A 12 -7.32 10.56 -9.67
N PHE A 13 -7.72 11.42 -8.72
CA PHE A 13 -8.99 11.30 -7.97
C PHE A 13 -10.21 11.44 -8.90
N CYS A 14 -10.20 12.44 -9.78
CA CYS A 14 -11.29 12.69 -10.73
C CYS A 14 -11.47 11.58 -11.77
N GLU A 15 -10.38 10.91 -12.22
CA GLU A 15 -10.48 9.73 -13.09
C GLU A 15 -11.06 8.50 -12.36
N ARG A 16 -10.74 8.31 -11.08
CA ARG A 16 -11.32 7.24 -10.24
C ARG A 16 -12.81 7.46 -9.98
N VAL A 17 -13.21 8.68 -9.63
CA VAL A 17 -14.61 9.06 -9.40
C VAL A 17 -15.47 8.79 -10.64
N LYS A 18 -14.96 9.00 -11.86
CA LYS A 18 -15.69 8.70 -13.11
C LYS A 18 -15.96 7.22 -13.35
N ARG A 19 -15.08 6.31 -12.93
CA ARG A 19 -15.32 4.85 -13.08
C ARG A 19 -16.39 4.32 -12.12
N TRP A 20 -16.69 5.07 -11.06
CA TRP A 20 -17.40 4.56 -9.89
C TRP A 20 -18.91 4.80 -9.88
N PHE A 21 -19.41 5.76 -10.66
CA PHE A 21 -20.85 5.97 -10.85
C PHE A 21 -21.57 4.77 -11.51
N GLY A 22 -20.86 3.71 -11.92
CA GLY A 22 -21.42 2.55 -12.61
C GLY A 22 -21.85 1.38 -11.75
N LYS A 23 -21.36 1.21 -10.51
CA LYS A 23 -21.65 0.02 -9.69
C LYS A 23 -21.45 0.28 -8.19
N ASN A 24 -22.47 0.75 -7.48
CA ASN A 24 -22.46 0.66 -6.01
C ASN A 24 -23.69 -0.08 -5.49
N LYS A 25 -23.44 -1.13 -4.70
CA LYS A 25 -24.42 -1.68 -3.76
C LYS A 25 -24.78 -0.55 -2.79
N GLY A 26 -26.08 -0.28 -2.64
CA GLY A 26 -26.55 0.83 -1.81
C GLY A 26 -26.03 0.76 -0.37
N PRO A 27 -25.95 1.91 0.34
CA PRO A 27 -25.49 1.96 1.72
C PRO A 27 -26.37 1.06 2.61
N ALA A 28 -25.73 0.40 3.59
CA ALA A 28 -26.44 -0.42 4.56
C ALA A 28 -27.46 0.44 5.32
N ILE A 29 -28.60 -0.17 5.69
CA ILE A 29 -29.82 0.51 6.21
C ILE A 29 -29.59 1.37 7.47
N ASN A 30 -28.41 1.36 8.10
CA ASN A 30 -28.05 2.18 9.27
C ASN A 30 -26.61 2.76 9.22
N ASP A 31 -26.05 2.96 8.03
CA ASP A 31 -24.71 3.55 7.89
C ASP A 31 -24.73 5.06 8.22
N ASN A 32 -23.85 5.50 9.12
CA ASN A 32 -23.75 6.90 9.55
C ASN A 32 -22.32 7.25 10.01
N PRO A 33 -21.96 8.55 10.08
CA PRO A 33 -20.61 8.96 10.44
C PRO A 33 -20.14 8.48 11.81
N ALA A 34 -21.01 8.48 12.82
CA ALA A 34 -20.64 8.03 14.17
C ALA A 34 -20.32 6.52 14.19
N LYS A 35 -21.03 5.72 13.39
CA LYS A 35 -20.73 4.30 13.22
C LYS A 35 -19.34 4.08 12.60
N ARG A 36 -19.07 4.70 11.45
CA ARG A 36 -17.76 4.58 10.76
C ARG A 36 -16.61 5.11 11.62
N PHE A 37 -16.88 6.15 12.41
CA PHE A 37 -15.94 6.67 13.41
C PHE A 37 -15.58 5.60 14.46
N PHE A 38 -16.58 4.93 15.05
CA PHE A 38 -16.28 3.82 15.99
C PHE A 38 -15.55 2.67 15.32
N GLU A 39 -16.01 2.23 14.14
CA GLU A 39 -15.39 1.12 13.41
C GLU A 39 -13.91 1.41 13.08
N LEU A 40 -13.57 2.65 12.75
CA LEU A 40 -12.18 3.06 12.51
C LEU A 40 -11.32 2.91 13.76
N PHE A 41 -11.73 3.51 14.88
CA PHE A 41 -10.95 3.42 16.12
C PHE A 41 -10.81 1.97 16.61
N GLU A 42 -11.88 1.18 16.52
CA GLU A 42 -11.88 -0.23 16.90
C GLU A 42 -10.97 -1.07 15.99
N ALA A 43 -10.95 -0.81 14.68
CA ALA A 43 -10.04 -1.48 13.75
C ALA A 43 -8.56 -1.21 14.07
N HIS A 44 -8.25 -0.06 14.66
CA HIS A 44 -6.92 0.32 15.13
C HIS A 44 -6.68 -0.04 16.62
N GLY A 45 -7.50 -0.92 17.21
CA GLY A 45 -7.32 -1.43 18.56
C GLY A 45 -7.68 -0.45 19.68
N ILE A 46 -8.34 0.66 19.35
CA ILE A 46 -8.75 1.68 20.32
C ILE A 46 -10.19 1.42 20.74
N HIS A 47 -10.37 1.05 22.00
CA HIS A 47 -11.71 0.85 22.56
C HIS A 47 -12.48 2.19 22.62
N ARG A 48 -13.80 2.16 22.42
CA ARG A 48 -14.66 3.37 22.40
C ARG A 48 -14.44 4.33 23.56
N ASN A 49 -14.35 3.79 24.79
CA ASN A 49 -14.10 4.57 26.01
C ASN A 49 -12.73 5.28 26.04
N GLN A 50 -11.80 4.92 25.14
CA GLN A 50 -10.49 5.56 25.03
C GLN A 50 -10.47 6.66 23.96
N ILE A 51 -11.41 6.66 23.00
CA ILE A 51 -11.51 7.64 21.91
C ILE A 51 -11.34 9.10 22.37
N PRO A 52 -11.92 9.55 23.50
CA PRO A 52 -11.73 10.93 23.97
C PRO A 52 -10.28 11.39 24.16
N ARG A 53 -9.32 10.46 24.26
CA ARG A 53 -7.89 10.77 24.39
C ARG A 53 -7.21 11.16 23.08
N TYR A 54 -7.83 10.85 21.93
CA TYR A 54 -7.22 10.95 20.60
C TYR A 54 -7.85 12.04 19.73
N VAL A 55 -8.97 12.61 20.17
CA VAL A 55 -9.68 13.66 19.45
C VAL A 55 -9.32 15.02 20.03
N SER A 56 -9.17 16.03 19.16
CA SER A 56 -8.79 17.38 19.58
C SER A 56 -9.86 18.08 20.41
N GLN A 57 -11.13 17.78 20.14
CA GLN A 57 -12.31 18.25 20.86
C GLN A 57 -12.53 17.40 22.10
N LYS A 58 -12.89 18.02 23.24
CA LYS A 58 -13.20 17.28 24.46
C LYS A 58 -14.52 16.52 24.32
N LEU A 59 -14.45 15.25 23.96
CA LEU A 59 -15.52 14.30 24.19
C LEU A 59 -15.52 13.83 25.64
N SER A 60 -16.71 13.64 26.20
CA SER A 60 -16.90 12.92 27.47
C SER A 60 -17.13 11.43 27.22
N LEU A 61 -17.01 10.61 28.27
CA LEU A 61 -17.37 9.19 28.19
C LEU A 61 -18.84 8.98 27.81
N THR A 62 -19.73 9.90 28.18
CA THR A 62 -21.15 9.84 27.80
C THR A 62 -21.37 10.12 26.32
N ASP A 63 -20.50 10.90 25.68
CA ASP A 63 -20.63 11.20 24.25
C ASP A 63 -20.25 9.99 23.38
N VAL A 64 -19.43 9.06 23.90
CA VAL A 64 -18.95 7.87 23.17
C VAL A 64 -19.67 6.56 23.57
N GLN A 65 -20.81 6.64 24.25
CA GLN A 65 -21.58 5.44 24.66
C GLN A 65 -22.27 4.75 23.49
N ASP A 66 -22.80 5.53 22.54
CA ASP A 66 -23.57 5.04 21.41
C ASP A 66 -23.51 6.01 20.23
N GLU A 67 -23.86 5.54 19.03
CA GLU A 67 -23.81 6.30 17.79
C GLU A 67 -24.66 7.59 17.85
N LYS A 68 -25.82 7.54 18.52
CA LYS A 68 -26.72 8.70 18.62
C LYS A 68 -26.16 9.77 19.55
N SER A 69 -25.44 9.38 20.60
CA SER A 69 -24.75 10.28 21.51
C SER A 69 -23.57 10.95 20.79
N LEU A 70 -22.75 10.19 20.07
CA LEU A 70 -21.60 10.72 19.34
C LEU A 70 -22.03 11.64 18.19
N LEU A 71 -23.05 11.27 17.42
CA LEU A 71 -23.52 12.05 16.26
C LEU A 71 -23.96 13.48 16.63
N LYS A 72 -24.40 13.73 17.87
CA LYS A 72 -24.77 15.08 18.34
C LYS A 72 -23.56 15.98 18.59
N LYS A 73 -22.36 15.40 18.69
CA LYS A 73 -21.11 16.06 19.07
C LYS A 73 -20.07 16.03 17.97
N LEU A 74 -20.17 15.03 17.09
CA LEU A 74 -19.28 14.86 15.95
C LEU A 74 -19.35 16.10 15.07
N ASP A 75 -18.20 16.74 14.89
CA ASP A 75 -18.05 17.90 14.04
C ASP A 75 -17.03 17.62 12.93
N GLN A 76 -16.89 18.59 12.02
CA GLN A 76 -16.00 18.43 10.88
C GLN A 76 -14.54 18.27 11.30
N LYS A 77 -14.12 18.97 12.35
CA LYS A 77 -12.74 18.93 12.81
C LYS A 77 -12.38 17.54 13.34
N MET A 78 -13.28 16.89 14.07
CA MET A 78 -13.07 15.54 14.55
C MET A 78 -12.97 14.52 13.42
N ILE A 79 -13.76 14.69 12.36
CA ILE A 79 -13.69 13.86 11.15
C ILE A 79 -12.34 14.05 10.46
N ASP A 80 -11.91 15.30 10.27
CA ASP A 80 -10.63 15.64 9.64
C ASP A 80 -9.46 15.07 10.47
N ASP A 81 -9.47 15.29 11.79
CA ASP A 81 -8.43 14.79 12.69
C ASP A 81 -8.35 13.26 12.69
N ALA A 82 -9.50 12.55 12.65
CA ALA A 82 -9.51 11.09 12.58
C ALA A 82 -9.04 10.58 11.21
N ALA A 83 -9.41 11.26 10.13
CA ALA A 83 -8.94 10.93 8.78
C ALA A 83 -7.41 11.05 8.70
N ASP A 84 -6.84 12.14 9.22
CA ASP A 84 -5.41 12.39 9.24
C ASP A 84 -4.67 11.42 10.17
N LEU A 85 -5.24 11.12 11.34
CA LEU A 85 -4.66 10.21 12.33
C LEU A 85 -4.46 8.81 11.74
N PHE A 86 -5.43 8.30 10.99
CA PHE A 86 -5.42 6.93 10.46
C PHE A 86 -5.12 6.82 8.96
N ALA A 87 -4.81 7.94 8.30
CA ALA A 87 -4.61 8.02 6.83
C ALA A 87 -5.79 7.42 6.03
N VAL A 88 -7.02 7.68 6.47
CA VAL A 88 -8.24 7.24 5.78
C VAL A 88 -8.85 8.36 4.95
N ASN A 89 -9.69 7.98 4.00
CA ASN A 89 -10.49 8.88 3.21
C ASN A 89 -11.55 9.55 4.09
N ARG A 90 -11.44 10.87 4.24
CA ARG A 90 -12.42 11.73 4.93
C ARG A 90 -13.85 11.51 4.42
N GLU A 91 -14.04 11.36 3.10
CA GLU A 91 -15.37 11.15 2.52
C GLU A 91 -15.98 9.81 2.95
N TRP A 92 -15.16 8.82 3.30
CA TRP A 92 -15.67 7.60 3.89
C TRP A 92 -16.20 7.85 5.30
N LEU A 93 -15.49 8.59 6.16
CA LEU A 93 -16.05 8.94 7.47
C LEU A 93 -17.36 9.74 7.39
N GLU A 94 -17.55 10.51 6.31
CA GLU A 94 -18.78 11.28 6.03
C GLU A 94 -19.91 10.46 5.38
N CYS A 95 -19.71 9.15 5.16
CA CYS A 95 -20.62 8.27 4.41
C CYS A 95 -20.85 8.70 2.95
N ALA A 96 -19.97 9.53 2.39
CA ALA A 96 -20.03 9.99 1.00
C ALA A 96 -19.28 9.07 0.03
N SER A 97 -18.41 8.20 0.55
CA SER A 97 -17.58 7.28 -0.23
C SER A 97 -17.56 5.86 0.38
N PRO A 98 -17.65 4.78 -0.42
CA PRO A 98 -17.27 3.45 0.08
C PRO A 98 -15.76 3.17 0.22
N ASP A 99 -14.88 4.00 -0.33
CA ASP A 99 -13.42 3.78 -0.27
C ASP A 99 -12.88 4.29 1.07
N ILE A 100 -12.45 3.38 1.96
CA ILE A 100 -11.91 3.69 3.28
C ILE A 100 -10.51 4.30 3.17
N TYR A 101 -9.63 3.70 2.38
CA TYR A 101 -8.25 4.14 2.20
C TYR A 101 -8.05 4.72 0.81
N ILE A 102 -7.19 5.73 0.72
CA ILE A 102 -6.75 6.25 -0.56
C ILE A 102 -5.60 5.37 -1.07
N ALA A 103 -5.88 4.53 -2.06
CA ALA A 103 -4.82 3.77 -2.72
C ALA A 103 -3.92 4.68 -3.58
N HIS A 104 -2.61 4.42 -3.57
CA HIS A 104 -1.57 5.13 -4.30
C HIS A 104 -1.06 4.32 -5.49
N ASP A 105 -1.03 4.93 -6.67
CA ASP A 105 -0.51 4.30 -7.89
C ASP A 105 0.91 4.78 -8.20
N PHE A 106 1.86 3.83 -8.10
CA PHE A 106 3.27 4.06 -8.44
C PHE A 106 3.75 3.24 -9.64
N TYR A 107 2.84 2.64 -10.40
CA TYR A 107 3.20 1.86 -11.56
C TYR A 107 3.97 2.70 -12.57
N LYS A 108 5.12 2.18 -13.02
CA LYS A 108 6.11 2.87 -13.88
C LYS A 108 6.75 4.12 -13.27
N ARG A 109 6.55 4.39 -11.98
CA ARG A 109 6.96 5.62 -11.30
C ARG A 109 7.71 5.34 -9.97
N PRO A 110 8.78 4.51 -9.96
CA PRO A 110 9.49 4.15 -8.73
C PRO A 110 10.08 5.36 -7.97
N LYS A 111 10.44 6.44 -8.68
CA LYS A 111 10.85 7.72 -8.04
C LYS A 111 9.75 8.36 -7.19
N LYS A 112 8.48 8.23 -7.58
CA LYS A 112 7.35 8.75 -6.79
C LYS A 112 7.11 7.89 -5.55
N PHE A 113 7.27 6.57 -5.66
CA PHE A 113 7.20 5.67 -4.51
C PHE A 113 8.30 5.97 -3.48
N LEU A 114 9.53 6.18 -3.94
CA LEU A 114 10.63 6.57 -3.07
C LEU A 114 10.37 7.91 -2.37
N ALA A 115 9.96 8.94 -3.12
CA ALA A 115 9.62 10.24 -2.53
C ALA A 115 8.49 10.14 -1.50
N PHE A 116 7.50 9.26 -1.74
CA PHE A 116 6.41 8.99 -0.81
C PHE A 116 6.93 8.37 0.50
N ILE A 117 7.77 7.32 0.42
CA ILE A 117 8.39 6.73 1.62
C ILE A 117 9.24 7.76 2.37
N GLU A 118 10.04 8.55 1.68
CA GLU A 118 10.87 9.60 2.30
C GLU A 118 10.02 10.65 3.01
N GLU A 119 8.87 11.02 2.45
CA GLU A 119 7.93 11.93 3.10
C GLU A 119 7.37 11.33 4.39
N VAL A 120 6.98 10.05 4.37
CA VAL A 120 6.49 9.33 5.56
C VAL A 120 7.58 9.27 6.63
N LEU A 121 8.78 8.83 6.29
CA LEU A 121 9.92 8.74 7.22
C LEU A 121 10.31 10.11 7.80
N SER A 122 10.17 11.19 7.02
CA SER A 122 10.49 12.55 7.49
C SER A 122 9.62 13.03 8.66
N LYS A 123 8.48 12.38 8.90
CA LYS A 123 7.56 12.66 10.00
C LYS A 123 8.02 12.02 11.33
N GLY A 124 9.12 11.27 11.32
CA GLY A 124 9.66 10.57 12.49
C GLY A 124 8.96 9.25 12.81
N SER A 125 8.20 8.73 11.85
CA SER A 125 7.51 7.45 11.94
C SER A 125 8.44 6.29 11.59
N ASP A 126 8.16 5.10 12.12
CA ASP A 126 8.72 3.85 11.63
C ASP A 126 7.84 3.32 10.50
N LEU A 127 8.42 2.64 9.52
CA LEU A 127 7.70 2.19 8.33
C LEU A 127 8.20 0.81 7.90
N GLN A 128 7.25 -0.12 7.77
CA GLN A 128 7.47 -1.45 7.22
C GLN A 128 6.42 -1.77 6.16
N GLY A 129 6.58 -2.88 5.44
CA GLY A 129 5.56 -3.27 4.47
C GLY A 129 5.49 -4.73 4.10
N ILE A 130 4.34 -5.09 3.53
CA ILE A 130 4.05 -6.41 3.00
C ILE A 130 3.56 -6.28 1.56
N ILE A 131 4.17 -7.05 0.67
CA ILE A 131 3.74 -7.24 -0.71
C ILE A 131 2.86 -8.48 -0.75
N TYR A 132 1.57 -8.25 -0.96
CA TYR A 132 0.61 -9.33 -1.20
C TYR A 132 0.53 -9.59 -2.69
N THR A 133 0.83 -10.81 -3.10
CA THR A 133 0.77 -11.27 -4.50
C THR A 133 -0.14 -12.48 -4.60
N SER A 134 -0.94 -12.55 -5.65
CA SER A 134 -1.79 -13.72 -5.91
C SER A 134 -0.95 -15.00 -6.01
N ALA A 135 -1.34 -16.03 -5.27
CA ALA A 135 -0.78 -17.37 -5.35
C ALA A 135 -1.20 -18.10 -6.63
N THR A 136 -2.34 -17.71 -7.21
CA THR A 136 -2.81 -18.21 -8.50
C THR A 136 -2.28 -17.32 -9.62
N GLU A 137 -1.64 -17.95 -10.61
CA GLU A 137 -1.30 -17.30 -11.87
C GLU A 137 -2.59 -17.00 -12.65
N GLU A 138 -3.11 -15.79 -12.52
CA GLU A 138 -4.20 -15.27 -13.35
C GLU A 138 -3.67 -14.61 -14.64
N SER A 139 -4.59 -14.20 -15.52
CA SER A 139 -4.23 -13.46 -16.75
C SER A 139 -3.34 -12.25 -16.42
N PRO A 140 -2.28 -11.96 -17.22
CA PRO A 140 -1.39 -10.80 -17.03
C PRO A 140 -2.07 -9.43 -17.00
N GLN A 141 -3.36 -9.37 -17.30
CA GLN A 141 -4.16 -8.16 -17.46
C GLN A 141 -4.87 -7.72 -16.17
N ARG A 142 -4.89 -8.55 -15.12
CA ARG A 142 -5.50 -8.20 -13.84
C ARG A 142 -4.44 -7.77 -12.85
N GLU A 143 -4.81 -6.80 -12.02
CA GLU A 143 -4.03 -6.46 -10.83
C GLU A 143 -4.02 -7.68 -9.91
N ASP A 144 -2.85 -8.17 -9.59
CA ASP A 144 -2.68 -9.38 -8.78
C ASP A 144 -1.77 -9.12 -7.57
N THR A 145 -1.35 -7.87 -7.37
CA THR A 145 -0.42 -7.47 -6.33
C THR A 145 -0.70 -6.07 -5.80
N PHE A 146 -0.48 -5.88 -4.50
CA PHE A 146 -0.40 -4.57 -3.86
C PHE A 146 0.64 -4.58 -2.74
N ILE A 147 1.16 -3.39 -2.41
CA ILE A 147 2.01 -3.19 -1.23
C ILE A 147 1.12 -2.57 -0.14
N LEU A 148 1.13 -3.16 1.04
CA LEU A 148 0.60 -2.56 2.25
C LEU A 148 1.78 -2.04 3.06
N LEU A 149 1.84 -0.73 3.27
CA LEU A 149 2.79 -0.11 4.19
C LEU A 149 2.10 0.16 5.52
N GLU A 150 2.78 -0.17 6.61
CA GLU A 150 2.35 0.10 7.97
C GLU A 150 3.30 1.13 8.58
N GLU A 151 2.73 2.29 8.92
CA GLU A 151 3.44 3.40 9.53
C GLU A 151 3.10 3.46 11.02
N ASP A 152 4.11 3.23 11.85
CA ASP A 152 4.02 3.35 13.31
C ASP A 152 4.52 4.73 13.75
N PHE A 153 3.69 5.44 14.52
CA PHE A 153 3.98 6.80 14.96
C PHE A 153 3.59 7.00 16.43
N SER A 154 4.35 7.85 17.12
CA SER A 154 4.12 8.14 18.54
C SER A 154 3.07 9.23 18.72
N ILE A 155 2.14 9.02 19.65
CA ILE A 155 1.14 10.01 20.06
C ILE A 155 1.35 10.44 21.52
N GLY A 156 2.46 11.14 21.76
CA GLY A 156 2.87 11.54 23.11
C GLY A 156 3.71 10.48 23.81
N GLU A 157 3.75 10.51 25.15
CA GLU A 157 4.67 9.66 25.91
C GLU A 157 4.23 8.19 25.94
N GLY A 158 5.04 7.34 25.30
CA GLY A 158 4.94 5.87 25.43
C GLY A 158 3.80 5.21 24.65
N GLN A 159 3.09 5.97 23.83
CA GLN A 159 1.97 5.46 23.06
C GLN A 159 2.26 5.51 21.55
N VAL A 160 2.16 4.35 20.90
CA VAL A 160 2.36 4.17 19.46
C VAL A 160 1.03 3.76 18.84
N LEU A 161 0.71 4.36 17.69
CA LEU A 161 -0.39 3.95 16.82
C LEU A 161 0.16 3.62 15.44
N SER A 162 -0.60 2.80 14.72
CA SER A 162 -0.28 2.40 13.35
C SER A 162 -1.32 2.97 12.39
N ARG A 163 -0.88 3.40 11.22
CA ARG A 163 -1.74 3.73 10.07
C ARG A 163 -1.21 3.08 8.80
N TYR A 164 -2.07 2.99 7.78
CA TYR A 164 -1.81 2.14 6.63
C TYR A 164 -1.85 2.90 5.31
N HIS A 165 -0.93 2.55 4.41
CA HIS A 165 -0.88 3.09 3.05
C HIS A 165 -0.91 1.96 2.04
N ILE A 166 -1.85 2.02 1.09
CA ILE A 166 -2.04 0.98 0.09
C ILE A 166 -1.43 1.45 -1.22
N CYS A 167 -0.47 0.70 -1.77
CA CYS A 167 0.11 0.96 -3.09
C CYS A 167 -0.36 -0.11 -4.07
N ASN A 168 -1.30 0.21 -4.95
CA ASN A 168 -1.99 -0.75 -5.82
C ASN A 168 -1.50 -0.69 -7.29
N ASN A 169 -2.28 -1.26 -8.21
CA ASN A 169 -2.01 -1.26 -9.65
C ASN A 169 -0.72 -2.01 -10.06
N TRP A 170 -0.40 -3.10 -9.35
CA TRP A 170 0.71 -3.98 -9.71
C TRP A 170 0.23 -5.25 -10.41
N HIS A 171 0.94 -5.60 -11.48
CA HIS A 171 0.71 -6.78 -12.29
C HIS A 171 1.96 -7.66 -12.22
N PHE A 172 2.06 -8.50 -11.19
CA PHE A 172 3.23 -9.32 -10.93
C PHE A 172 3.53 -10.28 -12.08
N ASN A 173 2.53 -10.77 -12.79
CA ASN A 173 2.72 -11.64 -13.95
C ASN A 173 3.07 -10.87 -15.26
N TYR A 174 3.20 -9.54 -15.21
CA TYR A 174 3.64 -8.72 -16.32
C TYR A 174 5.09 -8.23 -16.13
N GLY A 175 5.98 -8.59 -17.07
CA GLY A 175 7.43 -8.38 -16.93
C GLY A 175 7.84 -6.96 -16.52
N LYS A 176 7.31 -5.93 -17.18
CA LYS A 176 7.62 -4.53 -16.86
C LYS A 176 7.13 -4.13 -15.48
N SER A 177 5.92 -4.56 -15.09
CA SER A 177 5.34 -4.20 -13.80
C SER A 177 6.12 -4.84 -12.66
N ARG A 178 6.51 -6.11 -12.78
CA ARG A 178 7.40 -6.77 -11.81
C ARG A 178 8.76 -6.08 -11.69
N ALA A 179 9.34 -5.63 -12.81
CA ALA A 179 10.60 -4.88 -12.78
C ALA A 179 10.47 -3.55 -12.03
N TYR A 180 9.40 -2.76 -12.26
CA TYR A 180 9.17 -1.54 -11.48
C TYR A 180 8.89 -1.82 -10.00
N LEU A 181 8.13 -2.87 -9.68
CA LEU A 181 7.92 -3.31 -8.30
C LEU A 181 9.26 -3.67 -7.63
N THR A 182 10.13 -4.39 -8.34
CA THR A 182 11.48 -4.74 -7.87
C THR A 182 12.34 -3.51 -7.59
N ALA A 183 12.25 -2.48 -8.44
CA ALA A 183 12.90 -1.20 -8.18
C ALA A 183 12.36 -0.52 -6.92
N CYS A 184 11.03 -0.54 -6.70
CA CYS A 184 10.43 -0.03 -5.47
C CYS A 184 10.93 -0.79 -4.23
N VAL A 185 11.03 -2.12 -4.30
CA VAL A 185 11.61 -2.95 -3.23
C VAL A 185 13.04 -2.53 -2.92
N ALA A 186 13.89 -2.42 -3.93
CA ALA A 186 15.28 -2.02 -3.75
C ALA A 186 15.40 -0.65 -3.07
N ALA A 187 14.60 0.31 -3.51
CA ALA A 187 14.60 1.67 -2.96
C ALA A 187 14.12 1.71 -1.50
N ALA A 188 13.06 0.97 -1.15
CA ALA A 188 12.57 0.87 0.22
C ALA A 188 13.64 0.26 1.15
N TRP A 189 14.27 -0.82 0.72
CA TRP A 189 15.32 -1.50 1.48
C TRP A 189 16.54 -0.61 1.74
N LYS A 190 16.93 0.27 0.80
CA LYS A 190 18.00 1.26 1.04
C LYS A 190 17.64 2.32 2.08
N LYS A 191 16.36 2.48 2.40
CA LYS A 191 15.85 3.39 3.42
C LYS A 191 15.50 2.66 4.72
N ASP A 192 15.97 1.42 4.88
CA ASP A 192 15.65 0.53 6.01
C ASP A 192 14.14 0.24 6.16
N VAL A 193 13.37 0.38 5.07
CA VAL A 193 11.95 0.00 4.99
C VAL A 193 11.87 -1.38 4.34
N PHE A 194 11.74 -2.41 5.19
CA PHE A 194 11.74 -3.79 4.74
C PHE A 194 10.36 -4.20 4.20
N LEU A 195 10.33 -4.59 2.93
CA LEU A 195 9.14 -5.13 2.28
C LEU A 195 9.19 -6.66 2.25
N HIS A 196 8.30 -7.30 3.00
CA HIS A 196 8.17 -8.76 3.04
C HIS A 196 7.14 -9.27 2.05
N GLY A 197 7.28 -10.50 1.57
CA GLY A 197 6.38 -11.07 0.56
C GLY A 197 5.36 -12.06 1.13
N ARG A 198 4.10 -11.97 0.72
CA ARG A 198 3.05 -12.96 1.00
C ARG A 198 2.32 -13.38 -0.27
N LYS A 199 2.23 -14.70 -0.51
CA LYS A 199 1.38 -15.27 -1.57
C LYS A 199 0.02 -15.65 -1.03
N VAL A 200 -1.04 -15.01 -1.52
CA VAL A 200 -2.41 -15.11 -1.01
C VAL A 200 -3.40 -15.48 -2.12
N PRO A 201 -4.61 -15.99 -1.81
CA PRO A 201 -5.66 -16.15 -2.81
C PRO A 201 -6.03 -14.80 -3.47
N HIS A 202 -6.42 -14.82 -4.75
CA HIS A 202 -6.77 -13.61 -5.48
C HIS A 202 -7.92 -12.82 -4.82
N GLU A 203 -8.86 -13.51 -4.15
CA GLU A 203 -9.95 -12.85 -3.42
C GLU A 203 -9.41 -11.88 -2.34
N PHE A 204 -8.27 -12.21 -1.71
CA PHE A 204 -7.62 -11.32 -0.75
C PHE A 204 -7.16 -10.03 -1.41
N ILE A 205 -6.55 -10.12 -2.61
CA ILE A 205 -6.12 -8.95 -3.38
C ILE A 205 -7.33 -8.07 -3.71
N THR A 206 -8.39 -8.66 -4.27
CA THR A 206 -9.60 -7.91 -4.65
C THR A 206 -10.31 -7.25 -3.47
N LYS A 207 -10.18 -7.84 -2.26
CA LYS A 207 -10.78 -7.30 -1.04
C LYS A 207 -10.06 -6.05 -0.51
N TYR A 208 -8.74 -5.99 -0.65
CA TYR A 208 -7.92 -4.98 0.04
C TYR A 208 -7.22 -3.98 -0.89
N ALA A 209 -6.85 -4.36 -2.11
CA ALA A 209 -6.04 -3.51 -2.99
C ALA A 209 -6.69 -2.17 -3.37
N GLU A 210 -8.03 -2.10 -3.38
CA GLU A 210 -8.77 -0.86 -3.67
C GLU A 210 -9.03 0.01 -2.42
N GLY A 211 -8.70 -0.47 -1.21
CA GLY A 211 -8.91 0.28 0.02
C GLY A 211 -10.37 0.32 0.51
N GLN A 212 -11.21 -0.63 0.09
CA GLN A 212 -12.64 -0.71 0.45
C GLN A 212 -12.93 -1.57 1.69
N SER A 213 -11.91 -2.20 2.27
CA SER A 213 -12.03 -3.00 3.49
C SER A 213 -11.20 -2.39 4.61
N LEU A 214 -11.77 -2.32 5.82
CA LEU A 214 -11.05 -1.85 7.01
C LEU A 214 -9.86 -2.77 7.25
N LEU A 215 -8.69 -2.17 7.46
CA LEU A 215 -7.47 -2.85 7.86
C LEU A 215 -7.44 -2.86 9.38
N GLY A 216 -7.37 -4.04 9.98
CA GLY A 216 -7.35 -4.20 11.43
C GLY A 216 -6.48 -5.39 11.84
N GLU A 217 -6.69 -5.86 13.07
CA GLU A 217 -5.84 -6.89 13.71
C GLU A 217 -5.65 -8.16 12.87
N ASP A 218 -6.66 -8.56 12.08
CA ASP A 218 -6.58 -9.75 11.22
C ASP A 218 -5.44 -9.69 10.18
N ILE A 219 -5.06 -8.50 9.70
CA ILE A 219 -3.94 -8.31 8.77
C ILE A 219 -2.62 -8.20 9.52
N ARG A 220 -2.63 -7.54 10.68
CA ARG A 220 -1.45 -7.30 11.53
C ARG A 220 -0.93 -8.59 12.17
N ASP A 221 -1.83 -9.38 12.75
CA ASP A 221 -1.44 -10.46 13.66
C ASP A 221 -1.30 -11.82 12.94
N HIS A 222 -1.87 -11.97 11.73
CA HIS A 222 -1.96 -13.26 11.05
C HIS A 222 -1.59 -13.22 9.55
N SER A 223 -0.90 -12.17 9.08
CA SER A 223 -0.60 -11.88 7.66
C SER A 223 -0.63 -13.15 6.77
N PRO A 224 -1.73 -13.40 6.06
CA PRO A 224 -2.01 -14.71 5.52
C PRO A 224 -1.08 -15.06 4.36
N GLY A 225 -1.02 -16.34 4.03
CA GLY A 225 -0.35 -16.82 2.84
C GLY A 225 1.11 -17.21 3.03
N GLN A 226 1.71 -17.70 1.95
CA GLN A 226 3.07 -18.23 1.95
C GLN A 226 4.09 -17.09 1.89
N HIS A 227 5.05 -17.11 2.82
CA HIS A 227 6.14 -16.15 2.86
C HIS A 227 7.08 -16.28 1.65
N TRP A 228 7.58 -15.14 1.17
CA TRP A 228 8.67 -15.06 0.20
C TRP A 228 9.47 -13.76 0.40
N HIS A 229 10.59 -13.63 -0.31
CA HIS A 229 11.58 -12.57 -0.17
C HIS A 229 11.61 -11.68 -1.42
N PRO A 230 10.90 -10.53 -1.44
CA PRO A 230 10.87 -9.64 -2.59
C PRO A 230 12.23 -9.07 -3.00
N GLU A 231 13.11 -8.86 -2.03
CA GLU A 231 14.47 -8.37 -2.20
C GLU A 231 15.30 -9.27 -3.12
N ASP A 232 15.05 -10.58 -3.12
CA ASP A 232 15.73 -11.55 -3.99
C ASP A 232 15.58 -11.17 -5.47
N MET A 233 14.45 -10.58 -5.87
CA MET A 233 14.24 -10.14 -7.26
C MET A 233 15.19 -9.02 -7.69
N ALA A 234 15.67 -8.21 -6.75
CA ALA A 234 16.61 -7.12 -7.03
C ALA A 234 18.07 -7.61 -7.07
N LEU A 235 18.34 -8.82 -6.57
CA LEU A 235 19.67 -9.38 -6.39
C LEU A 235 19.98 -10.54 -7.35
N ASP A 236 18.96 -11.27 -7.78
CA ASP A 236 19.07 -12.45 -8.62
C ASP A 236 18.06 -12.39 -9.78
N PRO A 237 18.52 -12.32 -11.05
CA PRO A 237 17.63 -12.33 -12.19
C PRO A 237 16.78 -13.60 -12.28
N ASP A 238 17.23 -14.75 -11.79
CA ASP A 238 16.40 -15.97 -11.82
C ASP A 238 15.20 -15.86 -10.89
N LYS A 239 15.33 -15.12 -9.78
CA LYS A 239 14.24 -14.82 -8.85
C LYS A 239 13.27 -13.82 -9.45
N LEU A 240 13.77 -12.76 -10.10
CA LEU A 240 12.93 -11.82 -10.86
C LEU A 240 12.09 -12.55 -11.93
N LEU A 241 12.71 -13.51 -12.61
CA LEU A 241 12.11 -14.20 -13.75
C LEU A 241 11.25 -15.42 -13.37
N ALA A 242 11.28 -15.85 -12.12
CA ALA A 242 10.58 -17.03 -11.65
C ALA A 242 9.07 -16.97 -11.96
N GLY A 243 8.51 -18.04 -12.53
CA GLY A 243 7.09 -18.13 -12.88
C GLY A 243 6.68 -17.50 -14.21
N PHE A 244 7.54 -16.76 -14.91
CA PHE A 244 7.20 -16.32 -16.27
C PHE A 244 7.19 -17.51 -17.25
N ARG A 245 6.04 -17.74 -17.89
CA ARG A 245 5.87 -18.77 -18.93
C ARG A 245 6.45 -18.33 -20.28
N GLU A 246 6.29 -17.05 -20.61
CA GLU A 246 6.63 -16.52 -21.94
C GLU A 246 7.98 -15.80 -21.96
N GLY A 247 8.79 -16.07 -22.98
CA GLY A 247 10.12 -15.48 -23.14
C GLY A 247 10.11 -13.95 -23.23
N HIS A 248 9.12 -13.36 -23.91
CA HIS A 248 9.04 -11.91 -24.07
C HIS A 248 8.84 -11.17 -22.74
N ASN A 249 8.09 -11.75 -21.79
CA ASN A 249 7.91 -11.19 -20.46
C ASN A 249 9.23 -11.21 -19.67
N LYS A 250 10.05 -12.26 -19.85
CA LYS A 250 11.38 -12.34 -19.24
C LYS A 250 12.33 -11.27 -19.76
N VAL A 251 12.42 -11.14 -21.09
CA VAL A 251 13.23 -10.11 -21.76
C VAL A 251 12.79 -8.73 -21.29
N SER A 252 11.48 -8.45 -21.36
CA SER A 252 10.94 -7.15 -20.97
C SER A 252 11.16 -6.81 -19.49
N ALA A 253 11.18 -7.79 -18.59
CA ALA A 253 11.50 -7.57 -17.18
C ALA A 253 12.97 -7.16 -17.02
N LEU A 254 13.90 -7.90 -17.66
CA LEU A 254 15.33 -7.64 -17.60
C LEU A 254 15.70 -6.28 -18.21
N GLU A 255 15.21 -5.97 -19.42
CA GLU A 255 15.44 -4.66 -20.04
C GLU A 255 14.98 -3.50 -19.14
N THR A 256 13.79 -3.67 -18.52
CA THR A 256 13.21 -2.63 -17.67
C THR A 256 14.03 -2.44 -16.39
N ILE A 257 14.39 -3.51 -15.69
CA ILE A 257 15.15 -3.39 -14.43
C ILE A 257 16.56 -2.84 -14.70
N ILE A 258 17.23 -3.30 -15.76
CA ILE A 258 18.56 -2.80 -16.15
C ILE A 258 18.51 -1.30 -16.42
N ARG A 259 17.50 -0.84 -17.17
CA ARG A 259 17.34 0.60 -17.45
C ARG A 259 17.14 1.39 -16.16
N VAL A 260 16.18 0.98 -15.31
CA VAL A 260 15.86 1.69 -14.07
C VAL A 260 17.07 1.75 -13.13
N GLN A 261 17.83 0.66 -13.02
CA GLN A 261 19.05 0.59 -12.21
C GLN A 261 20.21 1.42 -12.77
N SER A 262 20.29 1.55 -14.10
CA SER A 262 21.31 2.39 -14.75
C SER A 262 20.99 3.88 -14.64
N ASP A 263 19.70 4.23 -14.58
CA ASP A 263 19.23 5.61 -14.48
C ASP A 263 19.43 6.20 -13.07
N ASP A 264 19.36 5.38 -12.01
CA ASP A 264 19.44 5.83 -10.63
C ASP A 264 19.84 4.68 -9.69
N GLU A 265 20.96 4.85 -8.99
CA GLU A 265 21.51 3.82 -8.10
C GLU A 265 20.58 3.52 -6.92
N GLN A 266 19.62 4.39 -6.59
CA GLN A 266 18.67 4.14 -5.50
C GLN A 266 17.77 2.92 -5.76
N PHE A 267 17.67 2.44 -7.00
CA PHE A 267 16.89 1.26 -7.38
C PHE A 267 17.72 -0.03 -7.51
N THR A 268 18.95 -0.04 -7.00
CA THR A 268 19.83 -1.21 -6.98
C THR A 268 19.91 -1.79 -5.57
N LEU A 269 20.15 -3.10 -5.42
CA LEU A 269 20.64 -3.66 -4.16
C LEU A 269 21.99 -4.32 -4.41
N ASN A 270 22.89 -4.16 -3.44
CA ASN A 270 24.27 -4.64 -3.51
C ASN A 270 24.50 -5.72 -2.43
N GLU A 271 25.65 -6.39 -2.48
CA GLU A 271 26.04 -7.51 -1.59
C GLU A 271 26.00 -7.19 -0.09
N MET A 272 25.99 -5.91 0.30
CA MET A 272 25.80 -5.53 1.71
C MET A 272 24.40 -5.87 2.25
N TYR A 273 23.43 -6.15 1.38
CA TYR A 273 22.03 -6.40 1.72
C TYR A 273 21.61 -7.88 1.60
N SER A 274 22.44 -8.78 1.03
CA SER A 274 22.16 -10.23 0.92
C SER A 274 23.37 -11.06 0.46
N VAL A 275 23.42 -12.33 0.88
CA VAL A 275 24.49 -13.31 0.56
C VAL A 275 24.28 -13.99 -0.81
N LEU A 276 23.09 -13.85 -1.41
CA LEU A 276 22.75 -14.48 -2.69
C LEU A 276 22.93 -13.47 -3.83
N ARG A 277 23.89 -13.73 -4.73
CA ARG A 277 23.98 -13.02 -6.00
C ARG A 277 23.82 -14.01 -7.15
N GLY A 278 22.79 -13.78 -7.96
CA GLY A 278 22.69 -14.42 -9.27
C GLY A 278 23.72 -13.83 -10.23
N VAL A 279 23.72 -14.31 -11.47
CA VAL A 279 24.49 -13.65 -12.55
C VAL A 279 24.02 -12.21 -12.74
N PRO A 280 24.85 -11.29 -13.26
CA PRO A 280 24.39 -9.94 -13.60
C PRO A 280 23.15 -9.97 -14.50
N PHE A 281 22.19 -9.07 -14.27
CA PHE A 281 20.96 -8.97 -15.10
C PHE A 281 21.27 -8.84 -16.59
N SER A 282 22.31 -8.10 -16.96
CA SER A 282 22.76 -7.94 -18.34
C SER A 282 23.33 -9.20 -18.96
N GLU A 283 23.98 -10.06 -18.17
CA GLU A 283 24.47 -11.37 -18.62
C GLU A 283 23.30 -12.33 -18.82
N LYS A 284 22.34 -12.35 -17.89
CA LYS A 284 21.12 -13.15 -18.05
C LYS A 284 20.35 -12.77 -19.31
N LEU A 285 20.23 -11.47 -19.60
CA LEU A 285 19.54 -10.97 -20.79
C LEU A 285 20.19 -11.51 -22.07
N LYS A 286 21.51 -11.37 -22.20
CA LYS A 286 22.26 -11.91 -23.35
C LYS A 286 22.05 -13.43 -23.53
N SER A 287 22.04 -14.19 -22.42
CA SER A 287 21.81 -15.63 -22.48
C SER A 287 20.42 -16.00 -23.01
N LEU A 288 19.39 -15.20 -22.68
CA LEU A 288 18.04 -15.44 -23.15
C LEU A 288 17.89 -15.08 -24.63
N GLU A 289 18.50 -13.98 -25.07
CA GLU A 289 18.51 -13.57 -26.48
C GLU A 289 19.18 -14.62 -27.36
N GLN A 290 20.33 -15.16 -26.94
CA GLN A 290 21.04 -16.22 -27.66
C GLN A 290 20.29 -17.56 -27.70
N SER A 291 19.41 -17.83 -26.73
CA SER A 291 18.59 -19.05 -26.70
C SER A 291 17.32 -18.98 -27.55
N ALA A 292 16.98 -17.78 -28.05
CA ALA A 292 15.80 -17.52 -28.87
C ALA A 292 16.09 -17.46 -30.39
N GLU A 293 17.38 -17.49 -30.76
CA GLU A 293 17.89 -17.65 -32.13
C GLU A 293 18.07 -19.14 -32.49
#